data_AF-A0A183N8W3-F1
#
_entry.id   AF-A0A183N8W3-F1
#
_cell.length_a   1.000
_cell.length_b   1.000
_cell.length_c   1.000
_cell.angle_alpha   90.00
_cell.angle_beta   90.00
_cell.angle_gamma   90.00
#
_symmetry.space_group_name_H-M   'P 1'
#
loop_
_entity.id
_entity.type
_entity.pdbx_description
1 polymer ?
#
loop_
_entity_poly.entity_id
_entity_poly.type
_entity_poly.pdbx_seq_one_letter_code
_entity_poly.pdbx_strand_id
1 'polypeptide(L)'
;MLQGAVPTMGRAAVVNGAQLATYSQAKQKLLEVGSEVVERVDNFTYLGSLISPNGLVSDKISARIRKARKTFANLRHLWRRRDIRLSIKGRVYC
;
A
#
# COMPACT_ATOMS: atom_id res chain seq x y z
N MET A 1 26.31 -15.88 55.16
CA MET A 1 25.03 -15.44 54.56
C MET A 1 25.31 -15.02 53.13
N LEU A 2 25.04 -15.88 52.14
CA LEU A 2 25.23 -15.58 50.71
C LEU A 2 23.86 -15.20 50.13
N GLN A 3 23.57 -13.89 50.10
CA GLN A 3 22.29 -13.37 49.61
C GLN A 3 22.38 -13.14 48.09
N GLY A 4 21.57 -13.91 47.36
CA GLY A 4 21.73 -14.20 45.94
C GLY A 4 21.60 -13.01 44.99
N ALA A 5 22.56 -12.90 44.08
CA ALA A 5 22.44 -12.14 42.85
C ALA A 5 21.66 -12.98 41.82
N VAL A 6 20.34 -12.87 41.82
CA VAL A 6 19.50 -13.32 40.70
C VAL A 6 20.02 -12.63 39.43
N PRO A 7 20.23 -13.34 38.30
CA PRO A 7 20.89 -12.76 37.14
C PRO A 7 20.04 -11.61 36.61
N THR A 8 20.57 -10.39 36.71
CA THR A 8 19.98 -9.13 36.22
C THR A 8 19.47 -9.24 34.78
N MET A 9 20.13 -10.07 33.97
CA MET A 9 19.75 -10.42 32.60
C MET A 9 18.37 -11.08 32.49
N GLY A 10 17.98 -11.92 33.46
CA GLY A 10 16.66 -12.57 33.46
C GLY A 10 15.52 -11.58 33.70
N ARG A 11 15.71 -10.62 34.62
CA ARG A 11 14.75 -9.52 34.83
C ARG A 11 14.65 -8.61 33.60
N ALA A 12 15.78 -8.27 32.97
CA ALA A 12 15.79 -7.45 31.77
C ALA A 12 15.06 -8.13 30.59
N ALA A 13 15.25 -9.44 30.41
CA ALA A 13 14.57 -10.21 29.38
C ALA A 13 13.04 -10.20 29.54
N VAL A 14 12.56 -10.35 30.78
CA VAL A 14 11.11 -10.31 31.09
C VAL A 14 10.52 -8.92 30.79
N VAL A 15 11.22 -7.85 31.20
CA VAL A 15 10.77 -6.47 30.93
C VAL A 15 10.73 -6.17 29.44
N ASN A 16 11.77 -6.55 28.70
CA ASN A 16 11.80 -6.39 27.25
C ASN A 16 10.70 -7.20 26.56
N GLY A 17 10.44 -8.45 27.01
CA GLY A 17 9.36 -9.28 26.50
C GLY A 17 7.97 -8.66 26.75
N ALA A 18 7.73 -8.15 27.96
CA ALA A 18 6.49 -7.46 28.30
C ALA A 18 6.31 -6.20 27.45
N GLN A 19 7.36 -5.39 27.28
CA GLN A 19 7.32 -4.20 26.44
C GLN A 19 7.03 -4.53 24.97
N LEU A 20 7.62 -5.60 24.44
CA LEU A 20 7.35 -6.07 23.08
C LEU A 20 5.90 -6.54 22.91
N ALA A 21 5.35 -7.25 23.89
CA ALA A 21 3.95 -7.70 23.88
C ALA A 21 2.96 -6.52 23.99
N THR A 22 3.26 -5.53 24.82
CA THR A 22 2.46 -4.30 24.91
C THR A 22 2.53 -3.52 23.60
N TYR A 23 3.71 -3.44 22.98
CA TYR A 23 3.87 -2.78 21.68
C TYR A 23 3.09 -3.50 20.57
N SER A 24 3.13 -4.84 20.52
CA SER A 24 2.39 -5.61 19.52
C SER A 24 0.87 -5.47 19.71
N GLN A 25 0.36 -5.56 20.94
CA GLN A 25 -1.06 -5.35 21.24
C GLN A 25 -1.52 -3.92 20.89
N ALA A 26 -0.73 -2.89 21.24
CA ALA A 26 -1.05 -1.51 20.90
C ALA A 26 -1.07 -1.29 19.38
N LYS A 27 -0.14 -1.89 18.65
CA LYS A 27 -0.12 -1.86 17.18
C LYS A 27 -1.34 -2.56 16.58
N GLN A 28 -1.78 -3.67 17.16
CA GLN A 28 -3.00 -4.38 16.75
C GLN A 28 -4.25 -3.53 16.98
N LYS A 29 -4.35 -2.88 18.15
CA LYS A 29 -5.44 -1.96 18.49
C LYS A 29 -5.48 -0.73 17.57
N LEU A 30 -4.33 -0.30 17.04
CA LEU A 30 -4.27 0.78 16.05
C LEU A 30 -4.88 0.38 14.70
N LEU A 31 -5.07 -0.92 14.44
CA LEU A 31 -5.72 -1.46 13.25
C LEU A 31 -7.23 -1.63 13.45
N GLU A 32 -7.79 -1.18 14.57
CA GLU A 32 -9.22 -1.12 14.82
C GLU A 32 -9.67 0.34 14.77
N VAL A 33 -10.66 0.63 13.92
CA VAL A 33 -11.32 1.94 13.90
C VAL A 33 -12.62 1.77 14.68
N GLY A 34 -12.62 2.19 15.95
CA GLY A 34 -13.72 1.90 16.87
C GLY A 34 -13.74 0.43 17.27
N SER A 35 -14.79 -0.30 16.90
CA SER A 35 -14.97 -1.74 17.12
C SER A 35 -14.85 -2.58 15.83
N GLU A 36 -14.44 -1.96 14.72
CA GLU A 36 -14.27 -2.63 13.44
C GLU A 36 -12.79 -2.90 13.16
N VAL A 37 -12.50 -4.15 12.82
CA VAL A 37 -11.17 -4.57 12.36
C VAL A 37 -10.96 -4.05 10.94
N VAL A 38 -9.93 -3.23 10.74
CA VAL A 38 -9.59 -2.71 9.42
C VAL A 38 -8.98 -3.81 8.57
N GLU A 39 -9.56 -4.04 7.39
CA GLU A 39 -9.00 -4.96 6.42
C GLU A 39 -7.64 -4.49 5.92
N ARG A 40 -6.65 -5.37 6.00
CA ARG A 40 -5.33 -5.12 5.43
C ARG A 40 -5.34 -5.46 3.95
N VAL A 41 -5.19 -4.45 3.10
CA VAL A 41 -5.15 -4.60 1.64
C VAL A 41 -3.76 -4.24 1.12
N ASP A 42 -3.25 -5.02 0.17
CA ASP A 42 -1.92 -4.78 -0.42
C ASP A 42 -1.86 -3.54 -1.30
N ASN A 43 -2.96 -3.10 -1.90
CA ASN A 43 -3.01 -1.90 -2.72
C ASN A 43 -4.44 -1.35 -2.72
N PHE A 44 -4.60 -0.04 -2.60
CA PHE A 44 -5.91 0.59 -2.70
C PHE A 44 -5.86 1.88 -3.51
N THR A 45 -7.00 2.29 -4.08
CA THR A 45 -7.10 3.56 -4.81
C THR A 45 -7.78 4.59 -3.94
N TYR A 46 -7.08 5.70 -3.67
CA TYR A 46 -7.62 6.84 -2.94
C TYR A 46 -7.56 8.10 -3.82
N LEU A 47 -8.70 8.73 -4.04
CA LEU A 47 -8.84 9.93 -4.90
C LEU A 47 -8.17 9.77 -6.28
N GLY A 48 -8.24 8.57 -6.85
CA GLY A 48 -7.63 8.24 -8.15
C GLY A 48 -6.13 7.93 -8.12
N SER A 49 -5.47 8.02 -6.96
CA SER A 49 -4.07 7.63 -6.76
C SER A 49 -3.98 6.23 -6.16
N LEU A 50 -3.12 5.38 -6.71
CA LEU A 50 -2.79 4.08 -6.14
C LEU A 50 -1.91 4.28 -4.91
N ILE A 51 -2.30 3.71 -3.77
CA ILE A 51 -1.50 3.67 -2.54
C ILE A 51 -1.05 2.22 -2.34
N SER A 52 0.27 2.01 -2.29
CA SER A 52 0.89 0.74 -1.96
C SER A 52 1.59 0.84 -0.60
N PRO A 53 1.62 -0.22 0.21
CA PRO A 53 2.27 -0.26 1.52
C PRO A 53 3.78 -0.06 1.42
N ASN A 54 4.34 -0.39 0.25
CA ASN A 54 5.76 -0.25 -0.06
C ASN A 54 6.11 1.20 -0.46
N GLY A 55 5.11 2.04 -0.71
CA GLY A 55 5.28 3.44 -1.13
C GLY A 55 5.93 3.61 -2.50
N LEU A 56 6.07 2.55 -3.29
CA LEU A 56 6.87 2.56 -4.51
C LEU A 56 6.17 3.36 -5.62
N VAL A 57 6.90 4.31 -6.20
CA VAL A 57 6.44 5.11 -7.35
C VAL A 57 6.25 4.23 -8.59
N SER A 58 6.98 3.11 -8.69
CA SER A 58 6.86 2.13 -9.79
C SER A 58 5.44 1.59 -9.95
N ASP A 59 4.74 1.33 -8.84
CA ASP A 59 3.39 0.75 -8.86
C ASP A 59 2.39 1.77 -9.42
N LYS A 60 2.53 3.03 -8.99
CA LYS A 60 1.72 4.16 -9.49
C LYS A 60 1.92 4.36 -10.99
N ILE A 61 3.18 4.33 -11.46
CA ILE A 61 3.51 4.45 -12.89
C ILE A 61 2.89 3.28 -13.67
N SER A 62 3.10 2.05 -13.19
CA SER A 62 2.59 0.84 -13.82
C SER A 62 1.06 0.84 -13.91
N ALA A 63 0.38 1.30 -12.86
CA ALA A 63 -1.07 1.44 -12.85
C ALA A 63 -1.57 2.46 -13.88
N ARG A 64 -0.90 3.62 -14.01
CA ARG A 64 -1.23 4.63 -15.03
C ARG A 64 -1.04 4.09 -16.45
N ILE A 65 0.07 3.39 -16.70
CA ILE A 65 0.34 2.74 -18.00
C ILE A 65 -0.76 1.71 -18.32
N ARG A 66 -1.12 0.85 -17.37
CA ARG A 66 -2.18 -0.14 -17.56
C ARG A 66 -3.52 0.51 -17.87
N LYS A 67 -3.87 1.59 -17.15
CA LYS A 67 -5.11 2.34 -17.39
C LYS A 67 -5.13 2.96 -18.78
N ALA A 68 -4.03 3.60 -19.20
CA ALA A 68 -3.89 4.16 -20.53
C ALA A 68 -4.00 3.08 -21.62
N ARG A 69 -3.28 1.95 -21.47
CA ARG A 69 -3.37 0.82 -22.41
C ARG A 69 -4.80 0.32 -22.57
N LYS A 70 -5.54 0.18 -21.46
CA LYS A 70 -6.95 -0.23 -21.49
C LYS A 70 -7.82 0.78 -22.23
N THR A 71 -7.67 2.08 -21.97
CA THR A 71 -8.45 3.11 -22.67
C THR A 71 -8.11 3.16 -24.16
N PHE A 72 -6.83 3.07 -24.54
CA PHE A 72 -6.42 3.04 -25.95
C PHE A 72 -6.93 1.78 -26.67
N ALA A 73 -6.93 0.63 -26.00
CA ALA A 73 -7.50 -0.61 -26.53
C ALA A 73 -9.02 -0.48 -26.79
N ASN A 74 -9.76 0.15 -25.87
CA ASN A 74 -11.19 0.41 -26.06
C ASN A 74 -11.47 1.34 -27.25
N LEU A 75 -10.55 2.26 -27.55
CA LEU A 75 -10.66 3.19 -28.69
C LEU A 75 -10.14 2.62 -30.01
N ARG A 76 -9.79 1.32 -30.08
CA ARG A 76 -9.24 0.64 -31.27
C ARG A 76 -10.03 0.90 -32.56
N HIS A 77 -11.36 0.92 -32.47
CA HIS A 77 -12.21 1.17 -33.63
C HIS A 77 -12.05 2.60 -34.17
N LEU A 78 -11.91 3.60 -33.30
CA LEU A 78 -11.67 4.99 -33.70
C LEU A 78 -10.27 5.18 -34.28
N TRP A 79 -9.26 4.47 -33.77
CA TRP A 79 -7.91 4.54 -34.33
C TRP A 79 -7.85 4.02 -35.77
N ARG A 80 -8.67 3.01 -36.10
CA ARG A 80 -8.75 2.40 -37.43
C ARG A 80 -9.56 3.22 -38.44
N ARG A 81 -10.41 4.13 -37.99
CA ARG A 81 -11.22 5.00 -38.84
C ARG A 81 -10.36 5.96 -39.65
N ARG A 82 -10.52 5.98 -40.98
CA ARG A 82 -9.75 6.84 -41.89
C ARG A 82 -10.34 8.25 -42.02
N ASP A 83 -11.61 8.39 -41.70
CA ASP A 83 -12.35 9.65 -41.71
C ASP A 83 -11.97 10.58 -40.54
N ILE A 84 -11.33 10.03 -39.50
CA ILE A 84 -10.80 10.82 -38.38
C ILE A 84 -9.38 11.29 -38.70
N ARG A 85 -9.18 12.61 -38.77
CA ARG A 85 -7.90 13.26 -39.07
C ARG A 85 -6.82 12.87 -38.05
N LEU A 86 -5.58 12.70 -38.52
CA LEU A 86 -4.42 12.40 -37.68
C LEU A 86 -4.16 13.47 -36.61
N SER A 87 -4.43 14.75 -36.91
CA SER A 87 -4.29 15.84 -35.95
C SER A 87 -5.20 15.70 -34.72
N ILE A 88 -6.41 15.15 -34.90
CA ILE A 88 -7.35 14.86 -33.80
C ILE A 88 -6.85 13.67 -33.00
N LYS A 89 -6.39 12.61 -33.68
CA LYS A 89 -5.82 11.43 -33.01
C LYS A 89 -4.58 11.78 -32.19
N GLY A 90 -3.73 12.68 -32.70
CA GLY A 90 -2.54 13.18 -32.00
C GLY A 90 -2.88 13.88 -30.68
N ARG A 91 -3.94 14.70 -30.65
CA ARG A 91 -4.38 15.40 -29.42
C ARG A 91 -4.80 14.48 -28.28
N VAL A 92 -5.17 13.24 -28.56
CA VAL A 92 -5.54 12.24 -27.54
C VAL A 92 -4.32 11.45 -27.05
N TYR A 93 -3.23 11.46 -27.83
CA TYR A 93 -1.95 10.87 -27.46
C TYR A 93 -1.10 11.78 -26.57
N CYS A 94 -1.23 13.10 -26.71
CA CYS A 94 -0.53 14.13 -25.92
C CYS A 94 -1.18 14.34 -24.56
#